data_AF-A0A970EXK8-F1
#
_entry.id   AF-A0A970EXK8-F1
#
_cell.length_a   1.000
_cell.length_b   1.000
_cell.length_c   1.000
_cell.angle_alpha   90.00
_cell.angle_beta   90.00
_cell.angle_gamma   90.00
#
_symmetry.space_group_name_H-M   'P 1'
#
loop_
_entity.id
_entity.type
_entity.pdbx_description
1 polymer ?
#
loop_
_entity_poly.entity_id
_entity_poly.type
_entity_poly.pdbx_seq_one_letter_code
_entity_poly.pdbx_strand_id
1 'polypeptide(L)'
;MIREKQKIKEIIIVEGKYDKNTVSQVVDTLVIETSGFRLFSDRVKMDLIKELARARGIIILTDSDSAGFLIRNHIKGCVAPELIKHAYIPDIYGKEKRKAVPSREGKLGVEGMPPEVILNALRRAGATFLSPDGSRESKVTYGENSGTISSRQSKSGCGSADTSLSGPDRQISVTDLYSAGLTGRAGSSERRKKLLQALNFPEKMTSGALLDVLNVIFTKESFDKYISDLFSDSGDADPKEDE
;
A
#
# COMPACT_ATOMS: atom_id res chain seq x y z
N MET A 1 15.67 -1.91 19.11
CA MET A 1 14.92 -3.05 18.55
C MET A 1 14.12 -2.56 17.37
N ILE A 2 14.50 -2.97 16.15
CA ILE A 2 13.70 -2.73 14.94
C ILE A 2 12.53 -3.72 15.05
N ARG A 3 11.30 -3.23 15.24
CA ARG A 3 10.11 -4.09 15.19
C ARG A 3 9.91 -4.52 13.73
N GLU A 4 9.75 -5.82 13.50
CA GLU A 4 9.49 -6.36 12.17
C GLU A 4 8.14 -5.87 11.65
N LYS A 5 8.13 -5.31 10.44
CA LYS A 5 6.91 -4.77 9.82
C LYS A 5 6.06 -5.91 9.27
N GLN A 6 4.75 -5.80 9.44
CA GLN A 6 3.80 -6.80 8.95
C GLN A 6 3.47 -6.54 7.48
N LYS A 7 3.70 -7.51 6.59
CA LYS A 7 3.36 -7.38 5.17
C LYS A 7 1.86 -7.52 4.95
N ILE A 8 1.27 -6.60 4.19
CA ILE A 8 -0.16 -6.60 3.88
C ILE A 8 -0.35 -6.50 2.37
N LYS A 9 -1.27 -7.30 1.82
CA LYS A 9 -1.59 -7.28 0.38
C LYS A 9 -2.22 -5.95 -0.04
N GLU A 10 -3.24 -5.52 0.68
CA GLU A 10 -4.04 -4.34 0.35
C GLU A 10 -3.25 -3.04 0.59
N ILE A 11 -3.62 -2.03 -0.18
CA ILE A 11 -3.06 -0.68 -0.08
C ILE A 11 -3.82 0.09 1.00
N ILE A 12 -3.12 0.82 1.87
CA ILE A 12 -3.77 1.53 2.98
C ILE A 12 -3.96 3.01 2.62
N ILE A 13 -5.19 3.49 2.73
CA ILE A 13 -5.56 4.89 2.56
C ILE A 13 -5.75 5.51 3.93
N VAL A 14 -5.03 6.61 4.19
CA VAL A 14 -5.09 7.39 5.44
C VAL A 14 -5.42 8.85 5.15
N GLU A 15 -5.88 9.58 6.16
CA GLU A 15 -6.24 10.99 6.01
C GLU A 15 -5.01 11.90 5.88
N GLY A 16 -4.10 11.79 6.84
CA GLY A 16 -2.99 12.72 7.00
C GLY A 16 -1.60 12.09 6.85
N LYS A 17 -0.61 12.97 6.67
CA LYS A 17 0.81 12.61 6.64
C LYS A 17 1.31 11.96 7.94
N TYR A 18 0.69 12.29 9.07
CA TYR A 18 1.07 11.75 10.38
C TYR A 18 0.61 10.31 10.54
N ASP A 19 -0.64 10.04 10.15
CA ASP A 19 -1.19 8.68 10.11
C ASP A 19 -0.36 7.80 9.17
N LYS A 20 0.02 8.34 8.00
CA LYS A 20 0.91 7.65 7.07
C LYS A 20 2.21 7.24 7.74
N ASN A 21 2.86 8.15 8.46
CA ASN A 21 4.12 7.85 9.15
C ASN A 21 3.94 6.73 10.19
N THR A 22 2.91 6.81 11.02
CA THR A 22 2.64 5.80 12.06
C THR A 22 2.32 4.44 11.45
N VAL A 23 1.51 4.40 10.38
CA VAL A 23 1.17 3.15 9.69
C VAL A 23 2.38 2.55 8.98
N SER A 24 3.16 3.35 8.24
CA SER A 24 4.36 2.88 7.54
C SER A 24 5.47 2.37 8.48
N GLN A 25 5.40 2.66 9.78
CA GLN A 25 6.30 2.08 10.78
C GLN A 25 5.91 0.66 11.20
N VAL A 26 4.64 0.28 11.03
CA VAL A 26 4.10 -0.99 11.54
C VAL A 26 3.79 -2.01 10.45
N VAL A 27 3.50 -1.54 9.23
CA VAL A 27 3.17 -2.39 8.09
C VAL A 27 4.07 -2.13 6.90
N ASP A 28 4.24 -3.18 6.10
CA ASP A 28 4.94 -3.18 4.83
C ASP A 28 3.91 -3.31 3.70
N THR A 29 3.41 -2.17 3.24
CA THR A 29 2.51 -1.99 2.09
C THR A 29 2.53 -0.52 1.66
N LEU A 30 2.01 -0.23 0.47
CA LEU A 30 1.84 1.15 0.00
C LEU A 30 0.80 1.87 0.86
N VAL A 31 1.19 3.03 1.41
CA VAL A 31 0.32 3.91 2.20
C VAL A 31 0.12 5.25 1.49
N ILE A 32 -1.13 5.54 1.14
CA ILE A 32 -1.56 6.74 0.41
C ILE A 32 -2.30 7.69 1.35
N GLU A 33 -1.89 8.95 1.36
CA GLU A 33 -2.59 10.01 2.09
C GLU A 33 -3.59 10.74 1.19
N THR A 34 -4.78 11.01 1.73
CA THR A 34 -5.82 11.78 1.03
C THR A 34 -5.58 13.28 1.13
N SER A 35 -4.72 13.74 2.04
CA SER A 35 -4.43 15.14 2.33
C SER A 35 -5.72 15.93 2.68
N GLY A 36 -6.62 15.28 3.43
CA GLY A 36 -7.93 15.83 3.83
C GLY A 36 -8.87 16.08 2.62
N PHE A 37 -9.44 17.28 2.54
CA PHE A 37 -10.44 17.66 1.51
C PHE A 37 -9.89 17.76 0.08
N ARG A 38 -8.57 17.68 -0.14
CA ARG A 38 -8.02 17.75 -1.49
C ARG A 38 -8.37 16.53 -2.35
N LEU A 39 -8.76 15.42 -1.72
CA LEU A 39 -9.23 14.23 -2.42
C LEU A 39 -10.44 14.50 -3.32
N PHE A 40 -11.34 15.40 -2.90
CA PHE A 40 -12.57 15.71 -3.64
C PHE A 40 -12.32 16.40 -4.99
N SER A 41 -11.18 17.09 -5.13
CA SER A 41 -10.86 17.87 -6.33
C SER A 41 -9.74 17.24 -7.16
N ASP A 42 -9.05 16.24 -6.63
CA ASP A 42 -7.88 15.61 -7.23
C ASP A 42 -8.29 14.35 -8.02
N ARG A 43 -8.75 14.57 -9.26
CA ARG A 43 -9.14 13.48 -10.18
C ARG A 43 -8.00 12.49 -10.42
N VAL A 44 -6.77 12.99 -10.52
CA VAL A 44 -5.58 12.17 -10.78
C VAL A 44 -5.32 11.22 -9.61
N LYS A 45 -5.38 11.72 -8.37
CA LYS A 45 -5.26 10.86 -7.18
C LYS A 45 -6.39 9.85 -7.09
N MET A 46 -7.61 10.23 -7.44
CA MET A 46 -8.75 9.31 -7.43
C MET A 46 -8.64 8.21 -8.49
N ASP A 47 -8.15 8.52 -9.68
CA ASP A 47 -7.95 7.52 -10.73
C ASP A 47 -6.82 6.54 -10.36
N LEU A 48 -5.73 7.03 -9.75
CA LEU A 48 -4.71 6.18 -9.14
C LEU A 48 -5.32 5.24 -8.08
N ILE A 49 -6.14 5.75 -7.16
CA ILE A 49 -6.78 4.94 -6.13
C ILE A 49 -7.67 3.84 -6.73
N LYS A 50 -8.42 4.15 -7.80
CA LYS A 50 -9.26 3.15 -8.50
C LYS A 50 -8.41 2.03 -9.09
N GLU A 51 -7.32 2.38 -9.77
CA GLU A 51 -6.46 1.39 -10.43
C GLU A 51 -5.80 0.48 -9.40
N LEU A 52 -5.27 1.08 -8.34
CA LEU A 52 -4.69 0.38 -7.20
C LEU A 52 -5.70 -0.52 -6.47
N ALA A 53 -6.94 -0.05 -6.31
CA ALA A 53 -8.01 -0.84 -5.71
C ALA A 53 -8.36 -2.08 -6.55
N ARG A 54 -8.35 -1.98 -7.89
CA ARG A 54 -8.56 -3.15 -8.77
C ARG A 54 -7.43 -4.16 -8.66
N ALA A 55 -6.19 -3.68 -8.57
CA ALA A 55 -5.01 -4.56 -8.54
C ALA A 55 -4.85 -5.32 -7.21
N ARG A 56 -5.00 -4.65 -6.07
CA ARG A 56 -4.71 -5.24 -4.75
C ARG A 56 -5.84 -5.17 -3.73
N GLY A 57 -6.85 -4.34 -3.97
CA GLY A 57 -7.80 -3.90 -2.95
C GLY A 57 -7.22 -2.79 -2.07
N ILE A 58 -8.11 -2.04 -1.43
CA ILE A 58 -7.76 -0.93 -0.54
C ILE A 58 -8.35 -1.13 0.86
N ILE A 59 -7.62 -0.69 1.88
CA ILE A 59 -8.11 -0.54 3.24
C ILE A 59 -8.13 0.95 3.58
N ILE A 60 -9.31 1.48 3.91
CA ILE A 60 -9.45 2.85 4.40
C ILE A 60 -9.29 2.81 5.93
N LEU A 61 -8.21 3.39 6.44
CA LEU A 61 -7.90 3.51 7.86
C LEU A 61 -8.10 4.96 8.32
N THR A 62 -9.13 5.18 9.13
CA THR A 62 -9.45 6.50 9.73
C THR A 62 -9.87 6.31 11.18
N ASP A 63 -9.80 7.38 11.96
CA ASP A 63 -10.47 7.52 13.24
C ASP A 63 -11.96 7.85 13.06
N SER A 64 -12.67 7.93 14.18
CA SER A 64 -14.11 8.15 14.27
C SER A 64 -14.47 9.64 14.16
N ASP A 65 -13.90 10.36 13.19
CA ASP A 65 -14.10 11.78 13.02
C ASP A 65 -14.96 12.13 11.78
N SER A 66 -15.34 13.41 11.68
CA SER A 66 -16.16 13.90 10.55
C SER A 66 -15.41 13.84 9.21
N ALA A 67 -14.07 13.98 9.21
CA ALA A 67 -13.27 14.00 7.99
C ALA A 67 -13.13 12.58 7.39
N GLY A 68 -12.88 11.58 8.22
CA GLY A 68 -12.85 10.17 7.87
C GLY A 68 -14.17 9.69 7.28
N PHE A 69 -15.32 10.14 7.81
CA PHE A 69 -16.63 9.83 7.22
C PHE A 69 -16.76 10.37 5.78
N LEU A 70 -16.34 11.61 5.55
CA LEU A 70 -16.39 12.24 4.23
C LEU A 70 -15.47 11.54 3.23
N ILE A 71 -14.25 11.18 3.64
CA ILE A 71 -13.29 10.45 2.81
C ILE A 71 -13.87 9.07 2.42
N ARG A 72 -14.43 8.33 3.38
CA ARG A 72 -15.03 7.02 3.13
C ARG A 72 -16.17 7.10 2.13
N ASN A 73 -17.08 8.06 2.28
CA ASN A 73 -18.19 8.24 1.35
C ASN A 73 -17.73 8.63 -0.05
N HIS A 74 -16.70 9.47 -0.15
CA HIS A 74 -16.15 9.86 -1.45
C HIS A 74 -15.57 8.66 -2.21
N ILE A 75 -14.74 7.86 -1.54
CA ILE A 75 -14.10 6.70 -2.14
C ILE A 75 -15.16 5.63 -2.48
N LYS A 76 -16.13 5.41 -1.59
CA LYS A 76 -17.26 4.49 -1.85
C LYS A 76 -18.09 4.89 -3.07
N GLY A 77 -18.18 6.18 -3.39
CA GLY A 77 -18.85 6.65 -4.61
C GLY A 77 -18.06 6.38 -5.90
N CYS A 78 -16.77 6.09 -5.81
CA CYS A 78 -15.86 6.00 -6.95
C CYS A 78 -15.23 4.62 -7.17
N VAL A 79 -15.22 3.76 -6.15
CA VAL A 79 -14.57 2.44 -6.13
C VAL A 79 -15.61 1.37 -5.76
N ALA A 80 -15.54 0.21 -6.40
CA ALA A 80 -16.46 -0.89 -6.15
C ALA A 80 -16.35 -1.39 -4.70
N PRO A 81 -17.46 -1.55 -3.95
CA PRO A 81 -17.44 -1.86 -2.52
C PRO A 81 -16.65 -3.12 -2.14
N GLU A 82 -16.61 -4.14 -3.01
CA GLU A 82 -15.88 -5.39 -2.81
C GLU A 82 -14.36 -5.22 -2.78
N LEU A 83 -13.85 -4.12 -3.33
CA LEU A 83 -12.43 -3.77 -3.32
C LEU A 83 -12.06 -2.92 -2.09
N ILE A 84 -13.04 -2.54 -1.26
CA ILE A 84 -12.86 -1.64 -0.13
C ILE A 84 -13.04 -2.40 1.19
N LYS A 85 -12.03 -2.31 2.04
CA LYS A 85 -12.09 -2.72 3.44
C LYS A 85 -12.02 -1.49 4.33
N HIS A 86 -12.76 -1.51 5.43
CA HIS A 86 -12.84 -0.38 6.35
C HIS A 86 -12.20 -0.75 7.69
N ALA A 87 -11.08 -0.11 8.01
CA ALA A 87 -10.43 -0.23 9.30
C ALA A 87 -10.77 1.00 10.16
N TYR A 88 -11.39 0.76 11.31
CA TYR A 88 -11.75 1.79 12.28
C TYR A 88 -10.82 1.69 13.50
N ILE A 89 -10.23 2.83 13.84
CA ILE A 89 -9.47 2.98 15.08
C ILE A 89 -10.45 3.18 16.25
N PRO A 90 -10.24 2.50 17.40
CA PRO A 90 -11.09 2.68 18.57
C PRO A 90 -10.93 4.09 19.17
N ASP A 91 -12.02 4.60 19.74
CA ASP A 91 -12.02 5.87 20.47
C ASP A 91 -11.27 5.73 21.79
N ILE A 92 -10.01 6.18 21.82
CA ILE A 92 -9.20 6.24 23.03
C ILE A 92 -9.05 7.71 23.43
N TYR A 93 -9.45 8.05 24.66
CA TYR A 93 -9.26 9.39 25.22
C TYR A 93 -7.76 9.71 25.36
N GLY A 94 -7.37 10.89 24.88
CA GLY A 94 -6.00 11.36 24.99
C GLY A 94 -5.72 12.52 24.03
N LYS A 95 -4.48 13.00 24.09
CA LYS A 95 -4.02 14.17 23.35
C LYS A 95 -2.83 13.77 22.49
N GLU A 96 -2.94 13.99 21.18
CA GLU A 96 -1.83 13.81 20.25
C GLU A 96 -0.63 14.67 20.68
N LYS A 97 0.56 14.08 20.70
CA LYS A 97 1.80 14.73 21.19
C LYS A 97 2.09 16.06 20.51
N ARG A 98 1.69 16.21 19.23
CA ARG A 98 1.92 17.45 18.47
C ARG A 98 0.96 18.58 18.80
N LYS A 99 -0.21 18.31 19.39
CA LYS A 99 -1.22 19.33 19.68
C LYS A 99 -0.97 19.90 21.08
N ALA A 100 -1.09 21.22 21.25
CA ALA A 100 -1.00 21.88 22.55
C ALA A 100 -2.30 21.75 23.38
N VAL A 101 -3.42 21.46 22.72
CA VAL A 101 -4.75 21.26 23.30
C VAL A 101 -5.30 19.94 22.74
N PRO A 102 -6.10 19.14 23.49
CA PRO A 102 -6.76 17.97 22.92
C PRO A 102 -7.57 18.35 21.66
N SER A 103 -7.78 17.37 20.77
CA SER A 103 -8.74 17.53 19.66
C SER A 103 -10.12 17.93 20.20
N ARG A 104 -11.02 18.49 19.38
CA ARG A 104 -12.35 18.97 19.83
C ARG A 104 -13.16 17.91 20.58
N GLU A 105 -12.85 16.63 20.40
CA GLU A 105 -13.45 15.47 21.07
C GLU A 105 -12.62 14.86 22.22
N GLY A 106 -11.38 15.33 22.45
CA GLY A 106 -10.52 14.81 23.51
C GLY A 106 -9.91 13.41 23.28
N LYS A 107 -9.94 12.91 22.04
CA LYS A 107 -9.49 11.57 21.65
C LYS A 107 -8.16 11.59 20.88
N LEU A 108 -7.43 10.48 20.94
CA LEU A 108 -6.24 10.20 20.12
C LEU A 108 -6.66 9.75 18.71
N GLY A 109 -6.15 10.41 17.67
CA GLY A 109 -6.23 9.92 16.29
C GLY A 109 -5.24 8.78 16.00
N VAL A 110 -5.16 8.34 14.74
CA VAL A 110 -4.31 7.22 14.31
C VAL A 110 -2.83 7.43 14.69
N GLU A 111 -2.33 8.67 14.60
CA GLU A 111 -0.95 9.04 15.00
C GLU A 111 -0.61 8.63 16.44
N GLY A 112 -1.58 8.72 17.34
CA GLY A 112 -1.41 8.44 18.76
C GLY A 112 -1.58 6.97 19.15
N MET A 113 -1.94 6.11 18.20
CA MET A 113 -2.27 4.73 18.51
C MET A 113 -1.02 3.86 18.65
N PRO A 114 -0.99 2.94 19.64
CA PRO A 114 0.08 1.97 19.71
C PRO A 114 0.01 1.01 18.50
N PRO A 115 1.16 0.49 18.04
CA PRO A 115 1.24 -0.41 16.89
C PRO A 115 0.26 -1.58 16.92
N GLU A 116 0.04 -2.19 18.09
CA GLU A 116 -0.91 -3.29 18.25
C GLU A 116 -2.36 -2.91 17.92
N VAL A 117 -2.79 -1.68 18.23
CA VAL A 117 -4.14 -1.20 17.95
C VAL A 117 -4.34 -1.02 16.44
N ILE A 118 -3.33 -0.52 15.74
CA ILE A 118 -3.36 -0.38 14.27
C ILE A 118 -3.43 -1.76 13.62
N LEU A 119 -2.58 -2.70 14.04
CA LEU A 119 -2.58 -4.07 13.51
C LEU A 119 -3.91 -4.79 13.80
N ASN A 120 -4.47 -4.62 15.00
CA ASN A 120 -5.78 -5.18 15.34
C ASN A 120 -6.92 -4.55 14.53
N ALA A 121 -6.88 -3.24 14.26
CA ALA A 121 -7.85 -2.59 13.39
C ALA A 121 -7.80 -3.15 11.96
N LEU A 122 -6.59 -3.37 11.42
CA LEU A 122 -6.39 -3.96 10.10
C LEU A 122 -6.84 -5.43 10.06
N ARG A 123 -6.53 -6.23 11.09
CA ARG A 123 -7.00 -7.63 11.21
C ARG A 123 -8.53 -7.70 11.25
N ARG A 124 -9.19 -6.85 12.04
CA ARG A 124 -10.67 -6.78 12.12
C ARG A 124 -11.31 -6.33 10.81
N ALA A 125 -10.65 -5.44 10.07
CA ALA A 125 -11.09 -5.02 8.74
C ALA A 125 -10.95 -6.12 7.68
N GLY A 126 -10.33 -7.26 8.03
CA GLY A 126 -10.09 -8.37 7.12
C GLY A 126 -8.89 -8.18 6.21
N ALA A 127 -7.88 -7.40 6.62
CA ALA A 127 -6.63 -7.26 5.87
C ALA A 127 -5.97 -8.63 5.64
N THR A 128 -5.39 -8.80 4.44
CA THR A 128 -4.67 -10.03 4.08
C THR A 128 -3.20 -9.89 4.48
N PHE A 129 -2.83 -10.50 5.61
CA PHE A 129 -1.45 -10.57 6.06
C PHE A 129 -0.68 -11.61 5.24
N LEU A 130 0.53 -11.23 4.84
CA LEU A 130 1.41 -12.07 4.03
C LEU A 130 2.61 -12.51 4.88
N SER A 131 2.92 -13.80 4.81
CA SER A 131 4.15 -14.38 5.29
C SER A 131 5.37 -13.77 4.55
N PRO A 132 6.61 -13.93 5.06
CA PRO A 132 7.81 -13.39 4.42
C PRO A 132 7.98 -13.81 2.95
N ASP A 133 7.52 -15.02 2.61
CA ASP A 133 7.51 -15.64 1.28
C ASP A 133 6.32 -15.20 0.38
N GLY A 134 5.42 -14.34 0.88
CA GLY A 134 4.26 -13.84 0.14
C GLY A 134 3.01 -14.73 0.21
N SER A 135 3.08 -15.87 0.91
CA SER A 135 1.90 -16.70 1.17
C SER A 135 0.95 -16.04 2.18
N ARG A 136 -0.34 -16.36 2.16
CA ARG A 136 -1.29 -15.82 3.16
C ARG A 136 -0.97 -16.40 4.54
N GLU A 137 -0.85 -15.55 5.56
CA GLU A 137 -0.73 -16.04 6.94
C GLU A 137 -2.00 -16.85 7.30
N SER A 138 -1.79 -18.08 7.79
CA SER A 138 -2.84 -18.88 8.42
C SER A 138 -3.45 -18.07 9.57
N LYS A 139 -4.79 -17.96 9.63
CA LYS A 139 -5.45 -17.29 10.76
C LYS A 139 -4.93 -17.88 12.07
N VAL A 140 -4.24 -17.07 12.87
CA VAL A 140 -3.94 -17.41 14.26
C VAL A 140 -5.27 -17.41 15.01
N THR A 141 -5.82 -18.60 15.25
CA THR A 141 -6.94 -18.80 16.16
C THR A 141 -6.40 -18.55 17.57
N TYR A 142 -6.64 -17.36 18.13
CA TYR A 142 -6.52 -17.19 19.58
C TYR A 142 -7.55 -18.11 20.21
N GLY A 143 -7.09 -19.08 21.00
CA GLY A 143 -7.92 -20.14 21.56
C GLY A 143 -9.11 -19.59 22.33
N GLU A 144 -10.31 -19.86 21.82
CA GLU A 144 -11.54 -19.77 22.59
C GLU A 144 -11.61 -21.00 23.49
N ASN A 145 -11.43 -20.81 24.79
CA ASN A 145 -11.87 -21.80 25.77
C ASN A 145 -13.40 -21.80 25.82
N SER A 146 -13.98 -22.95 25.47
CA SER A 146 -15.26 -23.53 25.90
C SER A 146 -16.25 -23.79 24.75
N GLY A 147 -16.63 -25.07 24.59
CA GLY A 147 -17.81 -25.46 23.82
C GLY A 147 -17.56 -26.49 22.72
N THR A 148 -17.56 -27.76 23.12
CA THR A 148 -17.68 -28.98 22.30
C THR A 148 -18.67 -28.85 21.13
N ILE A 149 -18.31 -29.37 19.94
CA ILE A 149 -19.02 -30.43 19.20
C ILE A 149 -18.17 -30.94 18.03
N SER A 150 -18.05 -32.26 18.01
CA SER A 150 -17.42 -33.13 17.03
C SER A 150 -18.07 -33.03 15.64
N SER A 151 -17.26 -33.07 14.56
CA SER A 151 -17.12 -34.28 13.73
C SER A 151 -16.71 -33.98 12.28
N ARG A 152 -16.01 -34.99 11.73
CA ARG A 152 -15.80 -35.36 10.31
C ARG A 152 -14.50 -34.93 9.64
N GLN A 153 -13.61 -35.92 9.71
CA GLN A 153 -12.56 -36.29 8.77
C GLN A 153 -12.98 -36.16 7.30
N SER A 154 -12.03 -35.70 6.48
CA SER A 154 -11.70 -36.38 5.21
C SER A 154 -10.27 -36.01 4.81
N LYS A 155 -9.40 -37.02 4.90
CA LYS A 155 -8.04 -37.05 4.34
C LYS A 155 -8.11 -37.18 2.82
N SER A 156 -7.28 -36.43 2.13
CA SER A 156 -6.61 -36.77 0.87
C SER A 156 -5.55 -35.67 0.67
N GLY A 157 -4.24 -35.89 0.67
CA GLY A 157 -3.51 -36.99 0.08
C GLY A 157 -2.69 -36.41 -1.08
N CYS A 158 -1.36 -36.56 -0.98
CA CYS A 158 -0.31 -36.42 -2.01
C CYS A 158 -0.22 -35.09 -2.81
N GLY A 159 0.95 -34.60 -3.22
CA GLY A 159 2.24 -35.23 -3.30
C GLY A 159 3.35 -34.20 -3.54
N SER A 160 4.55 -34.69 -3.31
CA SER A 160 5.84 -34.05 -3.55
C SER A 160 5.99 -33.55 -4.99
N ALA A 161 6.52 -32.34 -5.14
CA ALA A 161 7.33 -32.00 -6.30
C ALA A 161 8.33 -30.94 -5.85
N ASP A 162 9.55 -31.41 -5.66
CA ASP A 162 10.79 -30.65 -5.66
C ASP A 162 10.81 -29.78 -6.93
N THR A 163 10.93 -28.46 -6.80
CA THR A 163 11.32 -27.61 -7.94
C THR A 163 11.91 -26.30 -7.46
N SER A 164 13.21 -26.18 -7.69
CA SER A 164 13.97 -24.94 -7.69
C SER A 164 13.27 -23.86 -8.53
N LEU A 165 12.70 -22.84 -7.88
CA LEU A 165 12.04 -21.73 -8.56
C LEU A 165 13.06 -20.67 -9.00
N SER A 166 13.54 -20.78 -10.23
CA SER A 166 13.95 -19.64 -11.06
C SER A 166 12.81 -19.31 -12.03
N GLY A 167 12.04 -18.26 -11.77
CA GLY A 167 10.90 -17.85 -12.60
C GLY A 167 10.68 -16.32 -12.64
N PRO A 168 9.91 -15.80 -13.62
CA PRO A 168 9.86 -14.39 -14.08
C PRO A 168 9.16 -13.39 -13.14
N ASP A 169 8.87 -13.77 -11.90
CA ASP A 169 8.06 -13.02 -10.93
C ASP A 169 8.91 -12.10 -10.01
N ARG A 170 10.03 -11.58 -10.52
CA ARG A 170 10.84 -10.64 -9.73
C ARG A 170 10.15 -9.27 -9.71
N GLN A 171 9.93 -8.73 -8.51
CA GLN A 171 9.46 -7.36 -8.31
C GLN A 171 10.48 -6.35 -8.86
N ILE A 172 9.98 -5.26 -9.44
CA ILE A 172 10.78 -4.12 -9.86
C ILE A 172 11.49 -3.58 -8.62
N SER A 173 12.79 -3.34 -8.75
CA SER A 173 13.66 -2.89 -7.67
C SER A 173 14.22 -1.51 -7.94
N VAL A 174 14.81 -0.87 -6.92
CA VAL A 174 15.41 0.48 -7.06
C VAL A 174 16.51 0.47 -8.13
N THR A 175 17.23 -0.64 -8.31
CA THR A 175 18.24 -0.79 -9.37
C THR A 175 17.64 -0.77 -10.76
N ASP A 176 16.43 -1.31 -10.94
CA ASP A 176 15.72 -1.28 -12.22
C ASP A 176 15.30 0.15 -12.57
N LEU A 177 14.86 0.93 -11.58
CA LEU A 177 14.58 2.35 -11.76
C LEU A 177 15.85 3.14 -12.10
N TYR A 178 17.00 2.74 -11.57
CA TYR A 178 18.28 3.36 -11.88
C TYR A 178 18.69 3.06 -13.33
N SER A 179 18.59 1.81 -13.76
CA SER A 179 18.85 1.40 -15.15
C SER A 179 17.90 2.07 -16.15
N ALA A 180 16.63 2.26 -15.78
CA ALA A 180 15.67 3.02 -16.58
C ALA A 180 15.93 4.55 -16.59
N GLY A 181 16.89 5.05 -15.81
CA GLY A 181 17.18 6.48 -15.67
C GLY A 181 16.09 7.26 -14.94
N LEU A 182 15.25 6.59 -14.15
CA LEU A 182 14.18 7.20 -13.35
C LEU A 182 14.67 7.68 -11.97
N THR A 183 15.89 7.31 -11.57
CA THR A 183 16.52 7.74 -10.31
C THR A 183 18.04 7.88 -10.46
N GLY A 184 18.68 8.71 -9.63
CA GLY A 184 20.15 8.76 -9.46
C GLY A 184 20.97 9.45 -10.57
N ARG A 185 20.38 9.83 -11.71
CA ARG A 185 21.04 10.54 -12.81
C ARG A 185 20.44 11.94 -13.05
N ALA A 186 21.20 12.84 -13.67
CA ALA A 186 20.68 14.10 -14.20
C ALA A 186 19.55 13.82 -15.21
N GLY A 187 18.43 14.53 -15.14
CA GLY A 187 17.24 14.28 -15.99
C GLY A 187 16.27 13.20 -15.49
N SER A 188 16.56 12.53 -14.36
CA SER A 188 15.65 11.53 -13.77
C SER A 188 14.30 12.10 -13.32
N SER A 189 14.27 13.38 -12.94
CA SER A 189 13.03 14.11 -12.62
C SER A 189 12.11 14.22 -13.84
N GLU A 190 12.64 14.65 -14.98
CA GLU A 190 11.93 14.77 -16.26
C GLU A 190 11.46 13.41 -16.79
N ARG A 191 12.30 12.37 -16.75
CA ARG A 191 11.90 11.01 -17.16
C ARG A 191 10.77 10.46 -16.29
N ARG A 192 10.86 10.62 -14.97
CA ARG A 192 9.77 10.27 -14.05
C ARG A 192 8.51 11.07 -14.35
N LYS A 193 8.62 12.37 -14.62
CA LYS A 193 7.46 13.20 -14.98
C LYS A 193 6.78 12.69 -16.26
N LYS A 194 7.55 12.34 -17.30
CA LYS A 194 7.02 11.74 -18.54
C LYS A 194 6.32 10.40 -18.28
N LEU A 195 6.93 9.52 -17.48
CA LEU A 195 6.32 8.24 -17.09
C LEU A 195 5.01 8.45 -16.33
N LEU A 196 5.01 9.37 -15.36
CA LEU A 196 3.81 9.70 -14.59
C LEU A 196 2.70 10.27 -15.47
N GLN A 197 3.03 11.12 -16.43
CA GLN A 197 2.05 11.64 -17.39
C GLN A 197 1.50 10.55 -18.31
N ALA A 198 2.37 9.67 -18.82
CA ALA A 198 1.95 8.55 -19.68
C ALA A 198 1.04 7.54 -18.96
N LEU A 199 1.23 7.39 -17.65
CA LEU A 199 0.40 6.53 -16.79
C LEU A 199 -0.79 7.27 -16.16
N ASN A 200 -1.03 8.54 -16.52
CA ASN A 200 -2.06 9.38 -15.91
C ASN A 200 -1.97 9.47 -14.37
N PHE A 201 -0.75 9.45 -13.82
CA PHE A 201 -0.47 9.49 -12.39
C PHE A 201 -0.06 10.88 -11.89
N PRO A 202 -0.15 11.14 -10.56
CA PRO A 202 0.20 12.43 -9.98
C PRO A 202 1.62 12.86 -10.35
N GLU A 203 1.77 14.10 -10.83
CA GLU A 203 3.01 14.60 -11.45
C GLU A 203 4.24 14.61 -10.53
N LYS A 204 4.04 14.48 -9.21
CA LYS A 204 5.11 14.51 -8.21
C LYS A 204 4.90 13.40 -7.20
N MET A 205 5.71 12.35 -7.30
CA MET A 205 5.83 11.33 -6.27
C MET A 205 7.31 10.99 -6.01
N THR A 206 7.60 10.53 -4.80
CA THR A 206 8.93 10.07 -4.42
C THR A 206 9.30 8.80 -5.18
N SER A 207 10.59 8.53 -5.37
CA SER A 207 11.06 7.34 -6.10
C SER A 207 10.57 6.03 -5.45
N GLY A 208 10.48 5.99 -4.13
CA GLY A 208 9.92 4.84 -3.40
C GLY A 208 8.43 4.66 -3.65
N ALA A 209 7.63 5.73 -3.57
CA ALA A 209 6.20 5.64 -3.86
C ALA A 209 5.93 5.25 -5.33
N LEU A 210 6.75 5.73 -6.26
CA LEU A 210 6.70 5.30 -7.66
C LEU A 210 7.00 3.81 -7.79
N LEU A 211 8.06 3.33 -7.15
CA LEU A 211 8.42 1.90 -7.15
C LEU A 211 7.27 1.03 -6.64
N ASP A 212 6.65 1.45 -5.53
CA ASP A 212 5.52 0.73 -4.94
C ASP A 212 4.33 0.67 -5.90
N VAL A 213 3.99 1.79 -6.57
CA VAL A 213 2.91 1.84 -7.57
C VAL A 213 3.25 1.01 -8.80
N LEU A 214 4.48 1.10 -9.32
CA LEU A 214 4.92 0.31 -10.47
C LEU A 214 4.85 -1.19 -10.18
N ASN A 215 5.27 -1.61 -8.98
CA ASN A 215 5.14 -2.99 -8.52
C ASN A 215 3.69 -3.45 -8.32
N VAL A 216 2.73 -2.52 -8.30
CA VAL A 216 1.30 -2.85 -8.21
C VAL A 216 0.71 -3.09 -9.60
N ILE A 217 1.09 -2.27 -10.59
CA ILE A 217 0.43 -2.23 -11.90
C ILE A 217 1.22 -2.97 -12.99
N PHE A 218 2.53 -3.17 -12.80
CA PHE A 218 3.42 -3.81 -13.77
C PHE A 218 4.17 -4.99 -13.14
N THR A 219 4.38 -6.01 -13.97
CA THR A 219 5.46 -7.00 -13.78
C THR A 219 6.77 -6.41 -14.28
N LYS A 220 7.91 -6.98 -13.89
CA LYS A 220 9.22 -6.50 -14.36
C LYS A 220 9.34 -6.48 -15.89
N GLU A 221 8.92 -7.55 -16.56
CA GLU A 221 8.97 -7.65 -18.03
C GLU A 221 8.07 -6.63 -18.72
N SER A 222 6.84 -6.45 -18.22
CA SER A 222 5.90 -5.47 -18.78
C SER A 222 6.36 -4.03 -18.53
N PHE A 223 6.99 -3.77 -17.38
CA PHE A 223 7.62 -2.49 -17.10
C PHE A 223 8.78 -2.18 -18.05
N ASP A 224 9.70 -3.13 -18.26
CA ASP A 224 10.86 -2.92 -19.13
C ASP A 224 10.43 -2.65 -20.58
N LYS A 225 9.43 -3.40 -21.07
CA LYS A 225 8.83 -3.15 -22.38
C LYS A 225 8.18 -1.77 -22.45
N TYR A 226 7.38 -1.40 -21.44
CA TYR A 226 6.71 -0.10 -21.40
C TYR A 226 7.69 1.07 -21.38
N ILE A 227 8.79 0.95 -20.63
CA ILE A 227 9.86 1.96 -20.58
C ILE A 227 10.60 2.02 -21.92
N SER A 228 10.92 0.87 -22.51
CA SER A 228 11.54 0.82 -23.84
C SER A 228 10.68 1.51 -24.87
N ASP A 229 9.38 1.21 -24.92
CA ASP A 229 8.44 1.82 -25.86
C ASP A 229 8.29 3.33 -25.59
N LEU A 230 8.17 3.74 -24.32
CA LEU A 230 7.96 5.13 -23.93
C LEU A 230 9.15 6.05 -24.23
N PHE A 231 10.38 5.52 -24.14
CA PHE A 231 11.60 6.30 -24.36
C PHE A 231 12.31 5.98 -25.70
N SER A 232 11.72 5.13 -26.54
CA SER A 232 12.26 4.72 -27.86
C SER A 232 12.47 5.88 -28.84
N ASP A 233 11.74 6.98 -28.70
CA ASP A 233 11.80 8.16 -29.59
C ASP A 233 12.61 9.35 -29.05
N SER A 234 13.22 9.22 -27.87
CA SER A 234 14.19 10.20 -27.37
C SER A 234 15.59 9.65 -27.56
N GLY A 235 16.36 10.25 -28.46
CA GLY A 235 17.79 10.04 -28.65
C GLY A 235 18.66 10.41 -27.44
N ASP A 236 18.26 10.02 -26.23
CA ASP A 236 19.13 9.84 -25.09
C ASP A 236 19.75 8.45 -25.23
N ALA A 237 20.55 8.29 -26.28
CA ALA A 237 21.51 7.21 -26.36
C ALA A 237 22.31 7.21 -25.07
N ASP A 238 22.34 6.06 -24.42
CA ASP A 238 23.31 5.73 -23.39
C ASP A 238 24.68 6.22 -23.90
N PRO A 239 25.36 7.16 -23.21
CA PRO A 239 26.77 7.32 -23.46
C PRO A 239 27.39 6.00 -23.01
N LYS A 240 27.65 5.13 -23.97
CA LYS A 240 28.53 3.99 -23.79
C LYS A 240 29.83 4.51 -23.19
N GLU A 241 30.18 3.88 -22.06
CA GLU A 241 31.52 3.61 -21.51
C GLU A 241 32.64 4.57 -21.84
N ASP A 242 33.35 5.02 -20.81
CA ASP A 242 34.82 4.97 -20.85
C ASP A 242 35.32 4.42 -19.49
N GLU A 243 36.35 3.59 -19.60
CA GLU A 243 36.98 2.65 -18.67
C GLU A 243 37.29 3.13 -17.23
#